data_AF-A0A9E4F0C0-F1
#
_entry.id   AF-A0A9E4F0C0-F1
#
_cell.length_a   1.000
_cell.length_b   1.000
_cell.length_c   1.000
_cell.angle_alpha   90.00
_cell.angle_beta   90.00
_cell.angle_gamma   90.00
#
_symmetry.space_group_name_H-M   'P 1'
#
loop_
_entity.id
_entity.type
_entity.pdbx_description
1 polymer ?
#
loop_
_entity_poly.entity_id
_entity_poly.type
_entity_poly.pdbx_seq_one_letter_code
_entity_poly.pdbx_strand_id
1 'polypeptide(L)'
;AKSETGIFRIPIDRVFTMRGFGVVITGTLFSGSVAVGEQVEVYPKALQARVRGLQVHGESVEKSTAGLRTAVNLQGLERTEVFRGDIIGHRGELKTTYMLDVHLEHLADAPRPLKTRNRIRFHAGTAEIMGRISLIGRDVLEPGDSTFAQIRLEEPIVVLPRDRFVIRSYSPIITIGGGEILDIMPRKHRRLRSSSIDHLKSLYQGDETERLLILLRDSRLNGVELEDITGRLTLKPSDIRKTIQELSAHGEVQIIDQANFFSMTRAHFKTAQNNILSFLSDYHAENPLRTGAPREEVRGKAGDINEKIFAAALKHLSESNEIVENGAILRLASHSVEIDETLGEVKTKLESIFKNAHFQPPAVEDAFAQCAGKGNSNQNALQILIDEGALLRLKDNIIYHQHALSEAENLLKEHLSHNNEITAAEFRDLLGITRKHAIPLLEYFDTARITLRVGDKRVLRPDAR
;
A
#
# COMPACT_ATOMS: atom_id res chain seq x y z
N ALA A 1 10.01 17.63 27.47
CA ALA A 1 10.27 18.02 28.87
C ALA A 1 10.19 16.78 29.78
N LYS A 2 10.78 16.82 30.97
CA LYS A 2 10.67 15.72 31.93
C LYS A 2 9.25 15.68 32.49
N SER A 3 8.49 14.62 32.20
CA SER A 3 7.11 14.47 32.64
C SER A 3 6.88 13.05 33.13
N GLU A 4 6.14 12.90 34.23
CA GLU A 4 5.74 11.58 34.73
C GLU A 4 4.70 10.90 33.84
N THR A 5 3.94 11.68 33.05
CA THR A 5 2.88 11.17 32.17
C THR A 5 3.36 10.80 30.77
N GLY A 6 4.57 11.22 30.37
CA GLY A 6 5.10 10.95 29.03
C GLY A 6 5.64 9.54 28.83
N ILE A 7 6.13 9.26 27.61
CA ILE A 7 6.73 7.97 27.23
C ILE A 7 7.88 7.61 28.18
N PHE A 8 7.90 6.38 28.70
CA PHE A 8 8.93 5.94 29.62
C PHE A 8 10.28 5.80 28.92
N ARG A 9 11.31 6.50 29.42
CA ARG A 9 12.69 6.29 28.93
C ARG A 9 13.80 6.65 29.91
N ILE A 10 14.83 5.80 29.93
CA ILE A 10 16.09 6.02 30.67
C ILE A 10 17.27 5.87 29.70
N PRO A 11 17.93 6.96 29.29
CA PRO A 11 19.22 6.86 28.60
C PRO A 11 20.30 6.30 29.52
N ILE A 12 20.96 5.24 29.08
CA ILE A 12 21.95 4.50 29.87
C ILE A 12 23.27 5.27 29.87
N ASP A 13 23.75 5.62 31.06
CA ASP A 13 25.03 6.33 31.24
C ASP A 13 26.17 5.42 31.74
N ARG A 14 25.84 4.34 32.46
CA ARG A 14 26.77 3.30 32.93
C ARG A 14 26.10 1.94 32.94
N VAL A 15 26.90 0.91 32.69
CA VAL A 15 26.50 -0.50 32.74
C VAL A 15 27.55 -1.25 33.55
N PHE A 16 27.12 -2.02 34.55
CA PHE A 16 27.98 -2.86 35.36
C PHE A 16 27.25 -4.13 35.79
N THR A 17 27.99 -5.10 36.31
CA THR A 17 27.44 -6.36 36.81
C THR A 17 27.73 -6.49 38.29
N MET A 18 26.73 -6.89 39.07
CA MET A 18 26.92 -7.25 40.47
C MET A 18 26.69 -8.75 40.67
N ARG A 19 27.59 -9.41 41.41
CA ARG A 19 27.49 -10.85 41.71
C ARG A 19 26.13 -11.16 42.35
N GLY A 20 25.37 -12.07 41.75
CA GLY A 20 24.03 -12.48 42.21
C GLY A 20 22.86 -11.59 41.75
N PHE A 21 23.12 -10.38 41.26
CA PHE A 21 22.08 -9.43 40.84
C PHE A 21 21.84 -9.43 39.33
N GLY A 22 22.89 -9.59 38.52
CA GLY A 22 22.81 -9.54 37.06
C GLY A 22 23.38 -8.23 36.50
N VAL A 23 22.84 -7.80 35.35
CA VAL A 23 23.20 -6.53 34.71
C VAL A 23 22.47 -5.39 35.41
N VAL A 24 23.25 -4.43 35.92
CA VAL A 24 22.73 -3.19 36.50
C VAL A 24 23.17 -2.02 35.63
N ILE A 25 22.20 -1.22 35.24
CA ILE A 25 22.41 0.00 34.48
C ILE A 25 22.12 1.20 35.38
N THR A 26 22.72 2.35 35.09
CA THR A 26 22.27 3.63 35.64
C THR A 26 21.94 4.62 34.53
N GLY A 27 20.97 5.47 34.81
CA GLY A 27 20.63 6.59 33.95
C GLY A 27 19.65 7.53 34.64
N THR A 28 19.47 8.71 34.07
CA THR A 28 18.43 9.64 34.53
C THR A 28 17.12 9.31 33.83
N LEU A 29 16.05 9.08 34.59
CA LEU A 29 14.72 8.83 34.04
C LEU A 29 14.20 10.13 33.43
N PHE A 30 14.12 10.19 32.09
CA PHE A 30 13.76 11.41 31.39
C PHE A 30 12.26 11.66 31.45
N SER A 31 11.45 10.62 31.28
CA SER A 31 10.00 10.71 31.19
C SER A 31 9.38 9.38 31.58
N GLY A 32 8.12 9.41 32.02
CA GLY A 32 7.35 8.25 32.45
C GLY A 32 7.73 7.75 33.84
N SER A 33 7.47 6.47 34.09
CA SER A 33 7.81 5.78 35.32
C SER A 33 8.08 4.31 35.04
N VAL A 34 8.78 3.65 35.94
CA VAL A 34 9.00 2.20 35.90
C VAL A 34 8.87 1.60 37.28
N ALA A 35 8.30 0.41 37.36
CA ALA A 35 8.16 -0.36 38.59
C ALA A 35 8.91 -1.69 38.55
N VAL A 36 9.23 -2.22 39.72
CA VAL A 36 9.81 -3.56 39.85
C VAL A 36 8.83 -4.60 39.28
N GLY A 37 9.37 -5.56 38.51
CA GLY A 37 8.62 -6.62 37.88
C GLY A 37 8.10 -6.30 36.47
N GLU A 38 8.16 -5.04 36.02
CA GLU A 38 7.73 -4.64 34.68
C GLU A 38 8.66 -5.17 33.58
N GLN A 39 8.09 -5.40 32.39
CA GLN A 39 8.83 -5.72 31.18
C GLN A 39 9.27 -4.43 30.48
N VAL A 40 10.53 -4.40 30.05
CA VAL A 40 11.15 -3.27 29.36
C VAL A 40 11.99 -3.78 28.19
N GLU A 41 12.31 -2.88 27.27
CA GLU A 41 13.22 -3.16 26.17
C GLU A 41 14.42 -2.22 26.21
N VAL A 42 15.59 -2.76 25.86
CA VAL A 42 16.83 -2.00 25.67
C VAL A 42 17.01 -1.72 24.18
N TYR A 43 16.83 -0.46 23.81
CA TYR A 43 16.99 0.07 22.46
C TYR A 43 18.43 0.55 22.23
N PRO A 44 18.94 0.51 20.99
CA PRO A 44 18.21 0.36 19.71
C PRO A 44 17.91 -1.08 19.28
N LYS A 45 18.48 -2.08 19.95
CA LYS A 45 18.38 -3.52 19.59
C LYS A 45 17.04 -4.18 19.98
N ALA A 46 16.19 -3.47 20.74
CA ALA A 46 14.91 -3.99 21.27
C ALA A 46 15.08 -5.30 22.07
N LEU A 47 16.14 -5.38 22.88
CA LEU A 47 16.39 -6.56 23.72
C LEU A 47 15.42 -6.56 24.90
N GLN A 48 14.70 -7.67 25.08
CA GLN A 48 13.71 -7.79 26.15
C GLN A 48 14.38 -8.05 27.50
N ALA A 49 13.92 -7.33 28.51
CA ALA A 49 14.37 -7.49 29.89
C ALA A 49 13.22 -7.33 30.87
N ARG A 50 13.44 -7.82 32.09
CA ARG A 50 12.53 -7.59 33.22
C ARG A 50 13.23 -6.81 34.32
N VAL A 51 12.55 -5.83 34.89
CA VAL A 51 13.06 -5.06 36.02
C VAL A 51 13.02 -5.93 37.27
N ARG A 52 14.18 -6.32 37.79
CA ARG A 52 14.30 -7.14 39.01
C ARG A 52 14.38 -6.30 40.28
N GLY A 53 14.86 -5.07 40.17
CA GLY A 53 14.99 -4.15 41.29
C GLY A 53 15.35 -2.75 40.81
N LEU A 54 14.96 -1.74 41.59
CA LEU A 54 15.24 -0.34 41.32
C LEU A 54 15.93 0.26 42.54
N GLN A 55 16.90 1.14 42.30
CA GLN A 55 17.49 1.96 43.36
C GLN A 55 17.58 3.42 42.95
N VAL A 56 17.29 4.32 43.89
CA VAL A 56 17.44 5.77 43.73
C VAL A 56 18.27 6.26 44.90
N HIS A 57 19.35 6.98 44.63
CA HIS A 57 20.32 7.45 45.66
C HIS A 57 20.85 6.33 46.59
N GLY A 58 20.91 5.08 46.10
CA GLY A 58 21.41 3.92 46.86
C GLY A 58 20.36 3.19 47.68
N GLU A 59 19.13 3.72 47.77
CA GLU A 59 18.01 3.06 48.46
C GLU A 59 17.16 2.27 47.48
N SER A 60 16.66 1.10 47.92
CA SER A 60 15.78 0.26 47.10
C SER A 60 14.38 0.82 47.08
N VAL A 61 13.78 0.91 45.89
CA VAL A 61 12.44 1.44 45.67
C VAL A 61 11.61 0.51 44.79
N GLU A 62 10.30 0.48 44.99
CA GLU A 62 9.38 -0.33 44.15
C GLU A 62 9.05 0.37 42.82
N LYS A 63 9.14 1.71 42.78
CA LYS A 63 8.82 2.52 41.61
C LYS A 63 9.74 3.73 41.52
N SER A 64 10.11 4.11 40.30
CA SER A 64 10.87 5.33 39.99
C SER A 64 10.14 6.18 38.95
N THR A 65 10.18 7.50 39.09
CA THR A 65 9.55 8.47 38.18
C THR A 65 10.57 9.44 37.57
N ALA A 66 10.09 10.28 36.64
CA ALA A 66 10.93 11.18 35.85
C ALA A 66 11.70 12.20 36.71
N GLY A 67 12.94 12.47 36.32
CA GLY A 67 13.85 13.39 37.00
C GLY A 67 14.87 12.72 37.91
N LEU A 68 14.62 11.50 38.36
CA LEU A 68 15.49 10.76 39.27
C LEU A 68 16.60 10.02 38.50
N ARG A 69 17.78 9.93 39.10
CA ARG A 69 18.85 9.03 38.64
C ARG A 69 18.59 7.64 39.22
N THR A 70 18.27 6.70 38.37
CA THR A 70 17.77 5.38 38.75
C THR A 70 18.78 4.32 38.34
N ALA A 71 19.13 3.44 39.27
CA ALA A 71 19.78 2.18 38.97
C ALA A 71 18.71 1.13 38.71
N VAL A 72 18.79 0.44 37.58
CA VAL A 72 17.82 -0.60 37.19
C VAL A 72 18.56 -1.92 37.07
N ASN A 73 18.14 -2.91 37.85
CA ASN A 73 18.61 -4.27 37.72
C ASN A 73 17.76 -4.99 36.66
N LEU A 74 18.41 -5.43 35.58
CA LEU A 74 17.77 -6.07 34.43
C LEU A 74 18.03 -7.57 34.45
N GLN A 75 16.94 -8.34 34.39
CA GLN A 75 16.96 -9.78 34.19
C GLN A 75 16.78 -10.12 32.70
N GLY A 76 17.51 -11.12 32.22
CA GLY A 76 17.39 -11.64 30.86
C GLY A 76 18.44 -11.13 29.88
N LEU A 77 19.37 -10.29 30.33
CA LEU A 77 20.45 -9.72 29.51
C LEU A 77 21.83 -9.98 30.09
N GLU A 78 22.82 -10.03 29.21
CA GLU A 78 24.23 -10.05 29.53
C GLU A 78 24.86 -8.65 29.39
N ARG A 79 25.95 -8.41 30.12
CA ARG A 79 26.64 -7.10 30.11
C ARG A 79 27.20 -6.74 28.73
N THR A 80 27.55 -7.72 27.92
CA THR A 80 28.06 -7.58 26.55
C THR A 80 27.00 -7.11 25.56
N GLU A 81 25.73 -7.12 25.94
CA GLU A 81 24.62 -6.76 25.06
C GLU A 81 24.20 -5.30 25.18
N VAL A 82 24.44 -4.71 26.36
CA VAL A 82 23.97 -3.37 26.78
C VAL A 82 25.14 -2.40 26.91
N PHE A 83 25.02 -1.23 26.28
CA PHE A 83 26.07 -0.23 26.21
C PHE A 83 25.60 1.15 26.67
N ARG A 84 26.56 2.02 26.99
CA ARG A 84 26.25 3.45 27.14
C ARG A 84 25.77 4.00 25.79
N GLY A 85 24.70 4.80 25.84
CA GLY A 85 24.04 5.34 24.64
C GLY A 85 22.76 4.58 24.28
N ASP A 86 22.61 3.34 24.77
CA ASP A 86 21.35 2.62 24.72
C ASP A 86 20.29 3.29 25.60
N ILE A 87 19.02 2.98 25.36
CA ILE A 87 17.88 3.54 26.08
C ILE A 87 16.97 2.40 26.55
N ILE A 88 16.52 2.48 27.79
CA ILE A 88 15.45 1.61 28.29
C ILE A 88 14.13 2.29 28.06
N GLY A 89 13.13 1.58 27.54
CA GLY A 89 11.75 2.03 27.47
C GLY A 89 10.77 0.87 27.52
N HIS A 90 9.47 1.17 27.43
CA HIS A 90 8.46 0.14 27.27
C HIS A 90 8.46 -0.42 25.85
N ARG A 91 7.96 -1.64 25.72
CA ARG A 91 7.85 -2.35 24.45
C ARG A 91 6.93 -1.60 23.49
N GLY A 92 7.42 -1.33 22.28
CA GLY A 92 6.64 -0.72 21.20
C GLY A 92 6.36 0.78 21.33
N GLU A 93 6.79 1.44 22.42
CA GLU A 93 6.61 2.89 22.60
C GLU A 93 7.71 3.73 21.96
N LEU A 94 8.88 3.14 21.73
CA LEU A 94 10.04 3.80 21.14
C LEU A 94 10.36 3.21 19.77
N LYS A 95 10.88 4.05 18.87
CA LYS A 95 11.28 3.66 17.53
C LYS A 95 12.75 4.00 17.29
N THR A 96 13.42 3.07 16.64
CA THR A 96 14.82 3.20 16.23
C THR A 96 14.91 3.85 14.85
N THR A 97 15.83 4.80 14.67
CA THR A 97 15.98 5.52 13.40
C THR A 97 17.43 5.84 13.05
N TYR A 98 17.66 6.05 11.76
CA TYR A 98 18.93 6.56 11.19
C TYR A 98 18.78 7.97 10.63
N MET A 99 17.57 8.53 10.57
CA MET A 99 17.32 9.80 9.91
C MET A 99 16.41 10.66 10.76
N LEU A 100 16.80 11.91 10.95
CA LEU A 100 16.10 12.87 11.79
C LEU A 100 15.87 14.15 11.00
N ASP A 101 14.69 14.74 11.12
CA ASP A 101 14.46 16.13 10.78
C ASP A 101 14.62 16.98 12.02
N VAL A 102 15.37 18.08 11.90
CA VAL A 102 15.76 18.91 13.04
C VAL A 102 15.62 20.39 12.72
N HIS A 103 15.34 21.19 13.75
CA HIS A 103 15.69 22.60 13.77
C HIS A 103 17.10 22.71 14.32
N LEU A 104 18.00 23.33 13.56
CA LEU A 104 19.42 23.45 13.86
C LEU A 104 19.78 24.91 14.11
N GLU A 105 20.49 25.14 15.21
CA GLU A 105 21.14 26.38 15.57
C GLU A 105 22.66 26.18 15.45
N HIS A 106 23.31 26.98 14.62
CA HIS A 106 24.78 26.99 14.50
C HIS A 106 25.33 28.09 15.41
N LEU A 107 26.26 27.73 16.29
CA LEU A 107 26.74 28.65 17.30
C LEU A 107 27.51 29.82 16.66
N ALA A 108 27.37 31.02 17.24
CA ALA A 108 28.05 32.22 16.76
C ALA A 108 29.59 32.14 16.90
N ASP A 109 30.09 31.36 17.86
CA ASP A 109 31.52 31.11 18.09
C ASP A 109 32.07 29.91 17.30
N ALA A 110 31.24 29.27 16.47
CA ALA A 110 31.70 28.18 15.62
C ALA A 110 32.76 28.69 14.63
N PRO A 111 33.89 27.99 14.46
CA PRO A 111 35.04 28.55 13.75
C PRO A 111 34.86 28.65 12.24
N ARG A 112 33.88 27.95 11.67
CA ARG A 112 33.64 27.85 10.23
C ARG A 112 32.15 27.71 9.92
N PRO A 113 31.71 28.12 8.73
CA PRO A 113 30.35 27.86 8.25
C PRO A 113 30.09 26.37 8.10
N LEU A 114 28.88 25.93 8.41
CA LEU A 114 28.46 24.55 8.25
C LEU A 114 27.89 24.33 6.85
N LYS A 115 28.42 23.34 6.12
CA LYS A 115 27.96 23.00 4.77
C LYS A 115 27.15 21.71 4.79
N THR A 116 26.29 21.56 3.79
CA THR A 116 25.61 20.28 3.58
C THR A 116 26.60 19.15 3.29
N ARG A 117 26.26 17.95 3.78
CA ARG A 117 27.03 16.70 3.80
C ARG A 117 28.26 16.75 4.69
N ASN A 118 28.45 17.80 5.49
CA ASN A 118 29.46 17.78 6.52
C ASN A 118 29.22 16.65 7.50
N ARG A 119 30.30 15.96 7.84
CA ARG A 119 30.31 14.90 8.84
C ARG A 119 30.38 15.55 10.21
N ILE A 120 29.45 15.18 11.08
CA ILE A 120 29.29 15.72 12.42
C ILE A 120 29.27 14.58 13.43
N ARG A 121 29.64 14.89 14.67
CA ARG A 121 29.37 14.02 15.81
C ARG A 121 28.08 14.51 16.47
N PHE A 122 27.06 13.68 16.43
CA PHE A 122 25.73 13.94 16.97
C PHE A 122 25.63 13.38 18.38
N HIS A 123 25.19 14.21 19.31
CA HIS A 123 24.96 13.84 20.71
C HIS A 123 23.50 14.07 21.08
N ALA A 124 22.83 13.02 21.53
CA ALA A 124 21.49 13.10 22.10
C ALA A 124 21.38 12.11 23.28
N GLY A 125 20.85 12.58 24.41
CA GLY A 125 20.86 11.80 25.65
C GLY A 125 22.29 11.39 26.04
N THR A 126 22.55 10.09 26.13
CA THR A 126 23.88 9.53 26.42
C THR A 126 24.61 9.00 25.19
N ALA A 127 23.96 9.04 24.02
CA ALA A 127 24.48 8.53 22.76
C ALA A 127 25.40 9.54 22.07
N GLU A 128 26.41 9.01 21.39
CA GLU A 128 27.36 9.74 20.56
C GLU A 128 27.50 8.98 19.23
N ILE A 129 26.99 9.54 18.14
CA ILE A 129 26.93 8.86 16.84
C ILE A 129 27.44 9.79 15.74
N MET A 130 28.22 9.24 14.81
CA MET A 130 28.64 9.97 13.62
C MET A 130 27.47 10.12 12.64
N GLY A 131 27.36 11.27 11.99
CA GLY A 131 26.30 11.51 11.02
C GLY A 131 26.70 12.53 9.96
N ARG A 132 25.84 12.69 8.96
CA ARG A 132 25.95 13.70 7.90
C ARG A 132 24.73 14.59 7.91
N ILE A 133 24.96 15.90 7.89
CA ILE A 133 23.89 16.90 7.91
C ILE A 133 23.51 17.35 6.51
N SER A 134 22.23 17.59 6.27
CA SER A 134 21.69 18.10 5.01
C SER A 134 20.80 19.30 5.30
N LEU A 135 21.29 20.51 4.99
CA LEU A 135 20.56 21.75 5.27
C LEU A 135 19.38 21.92 4.31
N ILE A 136 18.24 22.39 4.79
CA ILE A 136 17.03 22.62 4.00
C ILE A 136 16.91 24.12 3.68
N GLY A 137 16.62 24.45 2.42
CA GLY A 137 16.50 25.82 1.93
C GLY A 137 17.81 26.56 1.66
N ARG A 138 18.97 25.99 2.01
CA ARG A 138 20.30 26.59 1.79
C ARG A 138 21.40 25.54 1.69
N ASP A 139 22.56 25.90 1.15
CA ASP A 139 23.74 25.01 1.06
C ASP A 139 24.79 25.21 2.16
N VAL A 140 24.85 26.42 2.70
CA VAL A 140 25.78 26.84 3.77
C VAL A 140 24.97 27.53 4.87
N LEU A 141 25.37 27.32 6.12
CA LEU A 141 24.84 27.97 7.31
C LEU A 141 25.98 28.70 8.02
N GLU A 142 25.85 30.01 8.15
CA GLU A 142 26.86 30.87 8.79
C GLU A 142 26.78 30.77 10.33
N PRO A 143 27.90 30.97 11.05
CA PRO A 143 27.88 31.02 12.51
C PRO A 143 26.86 32.03 13.05
N GLY A 144 26.02 31.61 13.99
CA GLY A 144 24.96 32.43 14.59
C GLY A 144 23.59 32.28 13.91
N ASP A 145 23.52 31.69 12.72
CA ASP A 145 22.25 31.43 12.04
C ASP A 145 21.58 30.12 12.49
N SER A 146 20.28 30.03 12.22
CA SER A 146 19.51 28.79 12.34
C SER A 146 18.84 28.38 11.03
N THR A 147 18.55 27.08 10.90
CA THR A 147 17.83 26.53 9.75
C THR A 147 17.22 25.17 10.07
N PHE A 148 16.39 24.64 9.17
CA PHE A 148 15.97 23.24 9.24
C PHE A 148 16.99 22.35 8.55
N ALA A 149 17.22 21.16 9.07
CA ALA A 149 18.15 20.20 8.50
C ALA A 149 17.63 18.76 8.63
N GLN A 150 18.15 17.89 7.78
CA GLN A 150 17.99 16.44 7.91
C GLN A 150 19.34 15.83 8.27
N ILE A 151 19.41 15.06 9.35
CA ILE A 151 20.62 14.39 9.80
C ILE A 151 20.48 12.89 9.51
N ARG A 152 21.46 12.33 8.78
CA ARG A 152 21.57 10.89 8.58
C ARG A 152 22.71 10.33 9.43
N LEU A 153 22.38 9.46 10.37
CA LEU A 153 23.30 8.83 11.30
C LEU A 153 23.93 7.57 10.69
N GLU A 154 25.15 7.25 11.12
CA GLU A 154 25.87 6.04 10.72
C GLU A 154 25.41 4.82 11.51
N GLU A 155 24.85 5.03 12.70
CA GLU A 155 24.29 4.02 13.60
C GLU A 155 22.87 4.39 14.02
N PRO A 156 22.03 3.40 14.38
CA PRO A 156 20.67 3.67 14.82
C PRO A 156 20.65 4.38 16.17
N ILE A 157 19.69 5.29 16.36
CA ILE A 157 19.42 5.95 17.64
C ILE A 157 17.95 5.85 18.01
N VAL A 158 17.66 6.01 19.31
CA VAL A 158 16.31 6.28 19.80
C VAL A 158 16.29 7.68 20.42
N VAL A 159 15.39 8.50 19.90
CA VAL A 159 15.10 9.85 20.36
C VAL A 159 13.62 10.11 20.16
N LEU A 160 13.08 11.15 20.80
CA LEU A 160 11.72 11.61 20.59
C LEU A 160 11.73 13.01 19.96
N PRO A 161 10.63 13.41 19.29
CA PRO A 161 10.44 14.81 18.97
C PRO A 161 10.56 15.69 20.22
N ARG A 162 10.98 16.94 20.01
CA ARG A 162 11.27 17.93 21.06
C ARG A 162 12.50 17.61 21.92
N ASP A 163 13.20 16.50 21.66
CA ASP A 163 14.50 16.28 22.27
C ASP A 163 15.52 17.28 21.75
N ARG A 164 16.35 17.77 22.68
CA ARG A 164 17.49 18.63 22.35
C ARG A 164 18.70 17.77 22.04
N PHE A 165 19.46 18.19 21.06
CA PHE A 165 20.72 17.54 20.68
C PHE A 165 21.84 18.57 20.56
N VAL A 166 23.07 18.07 20.57
CA VAL A 166 24.28 18.86 20.36
C VAL A 166 25.05 18.26 19.19
N ILE A 167 25.62 19.10 18.35
CA ILE A 167 26.53 18.68 17.28
C ILE A 167 27.94 19.22 17.53
N ARG A 168 28.91 18.34 17.30
CA ARG A 168 30.34 18.67 17.38
C ARG A 168 31.00 18.41 16.02
N SER A 169 32.03 19.16 15.70
CA SER A 169 32.82 18.93 14.49
C SER A 169 33.56 17.59 14.57
N TYR A 170 33.84 17.02 13.39
CA TYR A 170 34.57 15.77 13.28
C TYR A 170 36.00 15.86 13.82
N SER A 171 36.73 16.91 13.45
CA SER A 171 38.07 17.23 13.96
C SER A 171 38.38 18.71 13.72
N PRO A 172 38.88 19.46 14.71
CA PRO A 172 38.97 19.10 16.13
C PRO A 172 37.57 18.85 16.74
N ILE A 173 37.48 18.21 17.91
CA ILE A 173 36.19 17.88 18.54
C ILE A 173 35.70 19.07 19.38
N ILE A 174 35.12 20.07 18.73
CA ILE A 174 34.52 21.24 19.38
C ILE A 174 33.01 21.26 19.15
N THR A 175 32.27 21.86 20.06
CA THR A 175 30.84 22.09 19.87
C THR A 175 30.65 23.17 18.83
N ILE A 176 29.79 22.90 17.84
CA ILE A 176 29.54 23.83 16.73
C ILE A 176 28.07 24.24 16.66
N GLY A 177 27.17 23.49 17.29
CA GLY A 177 25.74 23.73 17.16
C GLY A 177 24.92 22.79 18.03
N GLY A 178 23.62 22.93 17.93
CA GLY A 178 22.64 22.07 18.56
C GLY A 178 21.26 22.39 18.03
N GLY A 179 20.24 21.89 18.71
CA GLY A 179 18.88 22.23 18.33
C GLY A 179 17.88 21.23 18.85
N GLU A 180 16.80 21.07 18.09
CA GLU A 180 15.64 20.27 18.47
C GLU A 180 15.21 19.30 17.37
N ILE A 181 14.84 18.09 17.77
CA ILE A 181 14.32 17.05 16.87
C ILE A 181 12.84 17.31 16.56
N LEU A 182 12.50 17.31 15.28
CA LEU A 182 11.15 17.57 14.78
C LEU A 182 10.43 16.28 14.40
N ASP A 183 11.10 15.37 13.72
CA ASP A 183 10.58 14.06 13.31
C ASP A 183 11.72 13.04 13.31
N ILE A 184 11.39 11.83 13.75
CA ILE A 184 12.33 10.72 13.91
C ILE A 184 12.23 9.72 12.78
N MET A 185 11.18 9.77 11.94
CA MET A 185 11.05 8.90 10.77
C MET A 185 10.64 9.70 9.52
N PRO A 186 11.41 10.75 9.17
CA PRO A 186 11.07 11.56 8.02
C PRO A 186 11.33 10.79 6.72
N ARG A 187 10.74 11.28 5.63
CA ARG A 187 11.15 10.91 4.27
C ARG A 187 12.29 11.82 3.82
N LYS A 188 13.03 11.40 2.79
CA LYS A 188 14.08 12.24 2.22
C LYS A 188 13.46 13.49 1.59
N HIS A 189 13.81 14.66 2.11
CA HIS A 189 13.30 15.93 1.61
C HIS A 189 14.04 16.39 0.34
N ARG A 190 13.32 17.10 -0.52
CA ARG A 190 13.94 17.86 -1.61
C ARG A 190 14.35 19.22 -1.06
N ARG A 191 15.63 19.32 -0.66
CA ARG A 191 16.20 20.43 0.13
C ARG A 191 15.77 21.85 -0.28
N LEU A 192 15.69 22.14 -1.58
CA LEU A 192 15.41 23.48 -2.09
C LEU A 192 13.93 23.76 -2.38
N ARG A 193 13.02 22.82 -2.11
CA ARG A 193 11.58 23.06 -2.30
C ARG A 193 11.00 23.79 -1.10
N SER A 194 10.22 24.84 -1.36
CA SER A 194 9.44 25.57 -0.35
C SER A 194 8.56 24.63 0.47
N SER A 195 7.89 23.68 -0.20
CA SER A 195 7.04 22.69 0.47
C SER A 195 7.74 21.90 1.59
N SER A 196 9.05 21.64 1.45
CA SER A 196 9.81 20.96 2.51
C SER A 196 10.11 21.89 3.68
N ILE A 197 10.37 23.18 3.42
CA ILE A 197 10.59 24.19 4.46
C ILE A 197 9.28 24.41 5.24
N ASP A 198 8.17 24.60 4.53
CA ASP A 198 6.86 24.85 5.13
C ASP A 198 6.42 23.67 6.00
N HIS A 199 6.60 22.45 5.51
CA HIS A 199 6.32 21.24 6.27
C HIS A 199 7.11 21.16 7.59
N LEU A 200 8.42 21.40 7.55
CA LEU A 200 9.28 21.38 8.74
C LEU A 200 8.92 22.52 9.70
N LYS A 201 8.56 23.68 9.17
CA LYS A 201 8.09 24.81 9.96
C LYS A 201 6.79 24.49 10.69
N SER A 202 5.83 23.84 10.02
CA SER A 202 4.60 23.37 10.66
C SER A 202 4.87 22.34 11.77
N LEU A 203 5.79 21.39 11.55
CA LEU A 203 6.20 20.43 12.60
C LEU A 203 6.86 21.11 13.79
N TYR A 204 7.64 22.17 13.54
CA TYR A 204 8.34 22.92 14.59
C TYR A 204 7.40 23.78 15.42
N GLN A 205 6.46 24.47 14.79
CA GLN A 205 5.54 25.40 15.46
C GLN A 205 4.31 24.69 16.06
N GLY A 206 3.88 23.58 15.48
CA GLY A 206 2.63 22.95 15.85
C GLY A 206 2.65 22.20 17.17
N ASP A 207 1.49 22.16 17.81
CA ASP A 207 1.23 21.33 18.97
C ASP A 207 1.13 19.83 18.59
N GLU A 208 0.92 18.96 19.57
CA GLU A 208 0.88 17.51 19.29
C GLU A 208 -0.30 17.09 18.41
N THR A 209 -1.42 17.82 18.46
CA THR A 209 -2.61 17.57 17.63
C THR A 209 -2.36 17.98 16.18
N GLU A 210 -1.80 19.16 15.96
CA GLU A 210 -1.38 19.64 14.65
C GLU A 210 -0.31 18.74 14.05
N ARG A 211 0.67 18.31 14.84
CA ARG A 211 1.70 17.35 14.42
C ARG A 211 1.09 16.01 14.03
N LEU A 212 0.16 15.47 14.81
CA LEU A 212 -0.58 14.25 14.46
C LEU A 212 -1.29 14.42 13.10
N LEU A 213 -1.99 15.53 12.89
CA LEU A 213 -2.66 15.82 11.62
C LEU A 213 -1.67 15.93 10.45
N ILE A 214 -0.49 16.53 10.65
CA ILE A 214 0.56 16.58 9.62
C ILE A 214 1.02 15.16 9.25
N LEU A 215 1.29 14.31 10.25
CA LEU A 215 1.70 12.92 10.03
C LEU A 215 0.63 12.11 9.29
N LEU A 216 -0.65 12.29 9.63
CA LEU A 216 -1.76 11.67 8.92
C LEU A 216 -1.87 12.18 7.48
N ARG A 217 -1.62 13.48 7.23
CA ARG A 217 -1.66 14.05 5.88
C ARG A 217 -0.53 13.51 4.99
N ASP A 218 0.66 13.29 5.54
CA ASP A 218 1.81 12.79 4.78
C ASP A 218 1.61 11.38 4.21
N SER A 219 0.72 10.59 4.83
CA SER A 219 0.37 9.25 4.38
C SER A 219 -0.46 9.22 3.09
N ARG A 220 -1.14 10.32 2.76
CA ARG A 220 -2.02 10.46 1.60
C ARG A 220 -3.04 9.31 1.51
N LEU A 221 -2.98 8.50 0.45
CA LEU A 221 -3.90 7.39 0.18
C LEU A 221 -3.44 6.05 0.78
N ASN A 222 -2.41 6.07 1.64
CA ASN A 222 -1.92 4.87 2.33
C ASN A 222 -2.43 4.72 3.77
N GLY A 223 -2.90 5.82 4.39
CA GLY A 223 -3.31 5.81 5.80
C GLY A 223 -2.13 5.54 6.74
N VAL A 224 -2.42 5.51 8.04
CA VAL A 224 -1.40 5.29 9.08
C VAL A 224 -1.98 4.44 10.20
N GLU A 225 -1.24 3.43 10.66
CA GLU A 225 -1.59 2.69 11.87
C GLU A 225 -1.04 3.40 13.12
N LEU A 226 -1.67 3.18 14.28
CA LEU A 226 -1.23 3.81 15.53
C LEU A 226 0.25 3.52 15.84
N GLU A 227 0.72 2.32 15.50
CA GLU A 227 2.10 1.91 15.70
C GLU A 227 3.10 2.76 14.89
N ASP A 228 2.73 3.22 13.70
CA ASP A 228 3.59 4.05 12.84
C ASP A 228 3.77 5.48 13.37
N ILE A 229 2.80 5.97 14.15
CA ILE A 229 2.80 7.30 14.77
C ILE A 229 3.44 7.25 16.15
N THR A 230 3.37 6.10 16.82
CA THR A 230 3.95 5.90 18.16
C THR A 230 5.46 6.16 18.12
N GLY A 231 5.94 7.00 19.04
CA GLY A 231 7.33 7.47 19.09
C GLY A 231 7.65 8.65 18.16
N ARG A 232 6.81 8.95 17.17
CA ARG A 232 6.92 10.17 16.32
C ARG A 232 6.18 11.39 16.89
N LEU A 233 5.46 11.19 17.99
CA LEU A 233 4.85 12.21 18.84
C LEU A 233 5.40 12.07 20.27
N THR A 234 5.17 13.08 21.10
CA THR A 234 5.58 13.01 22.53
C THR A 234 4.55 12.31 23.42
N LEU A 235 3.43 11.88 22.82
CA LEU A 235 2.27 11.26 23.47
C LEU A 235 2.38 9.74 23.58
N LYS A 236 1.75 9.16 24.62
CA LYS A 236 1.60 7.71 24.74
C LYS A 236 0.59 7.16 23.73
N PRO A 237 0.65 5.85 23.40
CA PRO A 237 -0.34 5.23 22.51
C PRO A 237 -1.79 5.46 22.93
N SER A 238 -2.08 5.45 24.24
CA SER A 238 -3.42 5.73 24.78
C SER A 238 -3.90 7.16 24.48
N ASP A 239 -3.00 8.13 24.58
CA ASP A 239 -3.33 9.54 24.37
C ASP A 239 -3.51 9.82 22.88
N ILE A 240 -2.66 9.24 22.03
CA ILE A 240 -2.81 9.32 20.57
C ILE A 240 -4.16 8.74 20.14
N ARG A 241 -4.57 7.58 20.68
CA ARG A 241 -5.90 6.99 20.40
C ARG A 241 -7.02 7.94 20.76
N LYS A 242 -6.95 8.56 21.95
CA LYS A 242 -7.94 9.53 22.40
C LYS A 242 -8.02 10.74 21.46
N THR A 243 -6.88 11.31 21.08
CA THR A 243 -6.83 12.44 20.14
C THR A 243 -7.38 12.05 18.76
N ILE A 244 -7.07 10.86 18.24
CA ILE A 244 -7.64 10.37 16.97
C ILE A 244 -9.16 10.24 17.07
N GLN A 245 -9.69 9.73 18.18
CA GLN A 245 -11.14 9.62 18.41
C GLN A 245 -11.81 10.99 18.47
N GLU A 246 -11.22 11.95 19.19
CA GLU A 246 -11.70 13.32 19.27
C GLU A 246 -11.71 13.98 17.88
N LEU A 247 -10.63 13.89 17.12
CA LEU A 247 -10.55 14.40 15.75
C LEU A 247 -11.54 13.71 14.79
N SER A 248 -11.82 12.43 15.03
CA SER A 248 -12.82 11.70 14.26
C SER A 248 -14.24 12.16 14.56
N ALA A 249 -14.55 12.44 15.83
CA ALA A 249 -15.84 13.01 16.24
C ALA A 249 -16.08 14.41 15.64
N HIS A 250 -15.02 15.21 15.47
CA HIS A 250 -15.07 16.52 14.80
C HIS A 250 -15.05 16.44 13.26
N GLY A 251 -14.95 15.24 12.68
CA GLY A 251 -15.00 15.03 11.23
C GLY A 251 -13.70 15.36 10.49
N GLU A 252 -12.59 15.55 11.19
CA GLU A 252 -11.28 15.85 10.58
C GLU A 252 -10.52 14.57 10.17
N VAL A 253 -10.70 13.50 10.93
CA VAL A 253 -10.04 12.20 10.75
C VAL A 253 -11.07 11.10 10.53
N GLN A 254 -10.75 10.18 9.64
CA GLN A 254 -11.51 8.95 9.43
C GLN A 254 -10.72 7.77 10.03
N ILE A 255 -11.35 7.07 10.97
CA ILE A 255 -10.88 5.76 11.43
C ILE A 255 -11.46 4.71 10.47
N ILE A 256 -10.59 3.91 9.87
CA ILE A 256 -10.93 2.90 8.86
C ILE A 256 -10.99 1.52 9.50
N ASP A 257 -10.08 1.24 10.45
CA ASP A 257 -10.06 0.02 11.24
C ASP A 257 -9.85 0.37 12.73
N GLN A 258 -10.78 -0.07 13.56
CA GLN A 258 -10.77 0.16 15.01
C GLN A 258 -9.73 -0.70 15.75
N ALA A 259 -9.34 -1.86 15.20
CA ALA A 259 -8.44 -2.79 15.88
C ALA A 259 -7.04 -2.19 16.06
N ASN A 260 -6.47 -1.65 14.97
CA ASN A 260 -5.13 -1.05 14.96
C ASN A 260 -5.17 0.49 14.91
N PHE A 261 -6.37 1.10 15.02
CA PHE A 261 -6.57 2.54 14.83
C PHE A 261 -5.99 3.03 13.48
N PHE A 262 -6.17 2.23 12.43
CA PHE A 262 -5.76 2.61 11.09
C PHE A 262 -6.62 3.77 10.62
N SER A 263 -5.97 4.92 10.38
CA SER A 263 -6.65 6.19 10.22
C SER A 263 -6.01 7.06 9.14
N MET A 264 -6.80 7.98 8.60
CA MET A 264 -6.35 8.99 7.65
C MET A 264 -7.19 10.26 7.82
N THR A 265 -6.78 11.39 7.23
CA THR A 265 -7.64 12.57 7.27
C THR A 265 -8.88 12.39 6.40
N ARG A 266 -10.02 12.97 6.82
CA ARG A 266 -11.28 12.91 6.07
C ARG A 266 -11.14 13.51 4.67
N ALA A 267 -10.28 14.51 4.50
CA ALA A 267 -9.97 15.10 3.20
C ALA A 267 -9.33 14.08 2.23
N HIS A 268 -8.37 13.27 2.70
CA HIS A 268 -7.78 12.21 1.89
C HIS A 268 -8.76 11.07 1.62
N PHE A 269 -9.61 10.73 2.60
CA PHE A 269 -10.67 9.74 2.39
C PHE A 269 -11.64 10.19 1.28
N LYS A 270 -12.09 11.45 1.29
CA LYS A 270 -12.90 12.02 0.20
C LYS A 270 -12.16 12.05 -1.13
N THR A 271 -10.85 12.31 -1.12
CA THR A 271 -10.03 12.27 -2.34
C THR A 271 -10.00 10.85 -2.92
N ALA A 272 -9.87 9.82 -2.08
CA ALA A 272 -9.95 8.43 -2.52
C ALA A 272 -11.31 8.12 -3.17
N GLN A 273 -12.41 8.56 -2.54
CA GLN A 273 -13.76 8.40 -3.09
C GLN A 273 -13.91 9.11 -4.45
N ASN A 274 -13.49 10.36 -4.54
CA ASN A 274 -13.56 11.14 -5.78
C ASN A 274 -12.71 10.52 -6.90
N ASN A 275 -11.53 9.99 -6.59
CA ASN A 275 -10.70 9.31 -7.59
C ASN A 275 -11.39 8.06 -8.14
N ILE A 276 -12.06 7.28 -7.28
CA ILE A 276 -12.83 6.10 -7.70
C ILE A 276 -13.98 6.52 -8.63
N LEU A 277 -14.76 7.52 -8.22
CA LEU A 277 -15.89 8.01 -9.01
C LEU A 277 -15.44 8.60 -10.36
N SER A 278 -14.37 9.40 -10.37
CA SER A 278 -13.79 9.95 -11.59
C SER A 278 -13.32 8.84 -12.52
N PHE A 279 -12.59 7.86 -11.99
CA PHE A 279 -12.12 6.72 -12.79
C PHE A 279 -13.28 5.93 -13.40
N LEU A 280 -14.32 5.64 -12.60
CA LEU A 280 -15.51 4.92 -13.09
C LEU A 280 -16.26 5.74 -14.15
N SER A 281 -16.39 7.06 -13.96
CA SER A 281 -17.00 7.96 -14.94
C SER A 281 -16.26 7.91 -16.28
N ASP A 282 -14.93 8.06 -16.24
CA ASP A 282 -14.08 8.03 -17.45
C ASP A 282 -14.14 6.65 -18.11
N TYR A 283 -14.09 5.57 -17.32
CA TYR A 283 -14.17 4.21 -17.82
C TYR A 283 -15.48 3.91 -18.54
N HIS A 284 -16.64 4.34 -18.00
CA HIS A 284 -17.93 4.16 -18.66
C HIS A 284 -18.07 5.03 -19.92
N ALA A 285 -17.47 6.22 -19.94
CA ALA A 285 -17.46 7.07 -21.14
C ALA A 285 -16.65 6.44 -22.28
N GLU A 286 -15.49 5.84 -21.96
CA GLU A 286 -14.66 5.12 -22.93
C GLU A 286 -15.23 3.76 -23.32
N ASN A 287 -15.96 3.10 -22.42
CA ASN A 287 -16.51 1.75 -22.62
C ASN A 287 -18.02 1.69 -22.28
N PRO A 288 -18.91 2.36 -23.04
CA PRO A 288 -20.34 2.44 -22.70
C PRO A 288 -21.05 1.07 -22.64
N LEU A 289 -20.48 0.09 -23.32
CA LEU A 289 -21.04 -1.26 -23.50
C LEU A 289 -20.62 -2.23 -22.39
N ARG A 290 -19.63 -1.85 -21.57
CA ARG A 290 -19.20 -2.67 -20.44
C ARG A 290 -20.12 -2.41 -19.24
N THR A 291 -20.46 -3.49 -18.55
CA THR A 291 -21.29 -3.45 -17.34
C THR A 291 -20.61 -2.75 -16.17
N GLY A 292 -19.28 -2.67 -16.17
CA GLY A 292 -18.47 -1.91 -15.21
C GLY A 292 -16.98 -2.17 -15.34
N ALA A 293 -16.20 -1.59 -14.44
CA ALA A 293 -14.76 -1.74 -14.36
C ALA A 293 -14.35 -2.87 -13.38
N PRO A 294 -13.31 -3.67 -13.69
CA PRO A 294 -12.76 -4.64 -12.76
C PRO A 294 -12.22 -3.98 -11.47
N ARG A 295 -12.50 -4.57 -10.31
CA ARG A 295 -12.13 -4.04 -8.99
C ARG A 295 -10.64 -3.67 -8.84
N GLU A 296 -9.74 -4.56 -9.27
CA GLU A 296 -8.29 -4.31 -9.19
C GLU A 296 -7.82 -3.22 -10.15
N GLU A 297 -8.48 -3.08 -11.30
CA GLU A 297 -8.18 -2.01 -12.26
C GLU A 297 -8.55 -0.65 -11.66
N VAL A 298 -9.72 -0.56 -11.01
CA VAL A 298 -10.14 0.65 -10.29
C VAL A 298 -9.13 0.99 -9.20
N ARG A 299 -8.74 0.04 -8.35
CA ARG A 299 -7.80 0.29 -7.24
C ARG A 299 -6.44 0.80 -7.73
N GLY A 300 -5.89 0.18 -8.78
CA GLY A 300 -4.59 0.54 -9.34
C GLY A 300 -4.61 1.89 -10.06
N LYS A 301 -5.63 2.14 -10.90
CA LYS A 301 -5.71 3.35 -11.73
C LYS A 301 -6.33 4.55 -11.04
N ALA A 302 -7.11 4.37 -9.97
CA ALA A 302 -7.67 5.46 -9.15
C ALA A 302 -6.66 6.06 -8.13
N GLY A 303 -5.35 5.92 -8.39
CA GLY A 303 -4.30 6.54 -7.58
C GLY A 303 -3.60 5.60 -6.59
N ASP A 304 -3.58 4.30 -6.87
CA ASP A 304 -2.90 3.26 -6.07
C ASP A 304 -3.30 3.32 -4.57
N ILE A 305 -4.60 3.23 -4.34
CA ILE A 305 -5.20 3.35 -3.00
C ILE A 305 -4.90 2.06 -2.21
N ASN A 306 -4.54 2.21 -0.93
CA ASN A 306 -4.38 1.08 -0.03
C ASN A 306 -5.67 0.25 0.08
N GLU A 307 -5.56 -1.07 0.12
CA GLU A 307 -6.69 -2.00 0.08
C GLU A 307 -7.74 -1.76 1.19
N LYS A 308 -7.30 -1.52 2.44
CA LYS A 308 -8.22 -1.25 3.56
C LYS A 308 -9.02 0.03 3.31
N ILE A 309 -8.36 1.06 2.80
CA ILE A 309 -8.97 2.36 2.47
C ILE A 309 -9.94 2.21 1.30
N PHE A 310 -9.52 1.48 0.27
CA PHE A 310 -10.32 1.21 -0.91
C PHE A 310 -11.61 0.46 -0.55
N ALA A 311 -11.51 -0.62 0.23
CA ALA A 311 -12.67 -1.36 0.72
C ALA A 311 -13.63 -0.49 1.54
N ALA A 312 -13.11 0.36 2.44
CA ALA A 312 -13.93 1.27 3.22
C ALA A 312 -14.57 2.38 2.36
N ALA A 313 -13.86 2.90 1.37
CA ALA A 313 -14.38 3.89 0.42
C ALA A 313 -15.51 3.28 -0.43
N LEU A 314 -15.33 2.06 -0.95
CA LEU A 314 -16.37 1.35 -1.71
C LEU A 314 -17.61 1.09 -0.86
N LYS A 315 -17.43 0.64 0.39
CA LYS A 315 -18.54 0.44 1.32
C LYS A 315 -19.33 1.74 1.51
N HIS A 316 -18.65 2.85 1.79
CA HIS A 316 -19.32 4.14 1.99
C HIS A 316 -20.00 4.66 0.71
N LEU A 317 -19.41 4.44 -0.46
CA LEU A 317 -20.00 4.83 -1.75
C LEU A 317 -21.20 3.94 -2.14
N SER A 318 -21.18 2.67 -1.74
CA SER A 318 -22.31 1.76 -1.94
C SER A 318 -23.46 2.10 -0.99
N GLU A 319 -23.17 2.45 0.26
CA GLU A 319 -24.16 2.91 1.23
C GLU A 319 -24.80 4.25 0.83
N SER A 320 -24.06 5.12 0.13
CA SER A 320 -24.60 6.37 -0.44
C SER A 320 -25.31 6.19 -1.79
N ASN A 321 -25.42 4.96 -2.31
CA ASN A 321 -25.97 4.65 -3.64
C ASN A 321 -25.27 5.36 -4.81
N GLU A 322 -23.98 5.68 -4.69
CA GLU A 322 -23.19 6.28 -5.78
C GLU A 322 -22.59 5.22 -6.70
N ILE A 323 -22.29 4.04 -6.16
CA ILE A 323 -21.75 2.90 -6.91
C ILE A 323 -22.54 1.62 -6.64
N VAL A 324 -22.42 0.65 -7.54
CA VAL A 324 -22.94 -0.71 -7.39
C VAL A 324 -21.81 -1.70 -7.58
N GLU A 325 -21.66 -2.61 -6.62
CA GLU A 325 -20.68 -3.71 -6.66
C GLU A 325 -21.38 -5.01 -7.06
N ASN A 326 -20.99 -5.57 -8.20
CA ASN A 326 -21.46 -6.85 -8.73
C ASN A 326 -20.29 -7.83 -8.76
N GLY A 327 -19.99 -8.46 -7.63
CA GLY A 327 -18.86 -9.38 -7.49
C GLY A 327 -17.52 -8.67 -7.72
N ALA A 328 -16.81 -9.00 -8.80
CA ALA A 328 -15.52 -8.41 -9.14
C ALA A 328 -15.62 -7.11 -9.97
N ILE A 329 -16.85 -6.66 -10.29
CA ILE A 329 -17.11 -5.53 -11.18
C ILE A 329 -17.74 -4.38 -10.38
N LEU A 330 -17.23 -3.17 -10.61
CA LEU A 330 -17.72 -1.93 -10.02
C LEU A 330 -18.29 -1.03 -11.12
N ARG A 331 -19.44 -0.40 -10.86
CA ARG A 331 -20.03 0.60 -11.75
C ARG A 331 -20.64 1.75 -10.97
N LEU A 332 -20.86 2.87 -11.64
CA LEU A 332 -21.64 3.98 -11.08
C LEU A 332 -23.10 3.54 -11.02
N ALA A 333 -23.82 3.97 -9.98
CA ALA A 333 -25.25 3.68 -9.86
C ALA A 333 -26.05 4.27 -11.03
N SER A 334 -25.62 5.43 -11.54
CA SER A 334 -26.17 6.08 -12.73
C SER A 334 -25.86 5.37 -14.04
N HIS A 335 -24.84 4.49 -14.07
CA HIS A 335 -24.51 3.71 -15.26
C HIS A 335 -25.31 2.42 -15.24
N SER A 336 -26.47 2.45 -15.88
CA SER A 336 -27.17 1.24 -16.30
C SER A 336 -26.82 0.97 -17.75
N VAL A 337 -26.16 -0.15 -18.01
CA VAL A 337 -26.29 -0.77 -19.32
C VAL A 337 -27.71 -1.33 -19.34
N GLU A 338 -28.67 -0.53 -19.79
CA GLU A 338 -29.98 -1.05 -20.17
C GLU A 338 -29.69 -2.17 -21.15
N ILE A 339 -29.93 -3.41 -20.72
CA ILE A 339 -30.28 -4.49 -21.64
C ILE A 339 -31.64 -4.06 -22.17
N ASP A 340 -31.61 -3.09 -23.08
CA ASP A 340 -32.74 -2.56 -23.80
C ASP A 340 -33.50 -3.79 -24.31
N GLU A 341 -34.82 -3.87 -24.14
CA GLU A 341 -35.60 -5.05 -24.58
C GLU A 341 -35.30 -5.39 -26.06
N THR A 342 -34.84 -4.38 -26.81
CA THR A 342 -34.27 -4.47 -28.16
C THR A 342 -33.00 -5.35 -28.26
N LEU A 343 -32.10 -5.38 -27.28
CA LEU A 343 -30.90 -6.22 -27.28
C LEU A 343 -31.24 -7.70 -27.06
N GLY A 344 -32.23 -8.00 -26.21
CA GLY A 344 -32.73 -9.36 -26.01
C GLY A 344 -33.36 -9.92 -27.30
N GLU A 345 -34.17 -9.10 -27.97
CA GLU A 345 -34.74 -9.43 -29.29
C GLU A 345 -33.66 -9.58 -30.36
N VAL A 346 -32.72 -8.64 -30.44
CA VAL A 346 -31.59 -8.71 -31.38
C VAL A 346 -30.74 -9.94 -31.10
N LYS A 347 -30.42 -10.26 -29.84
CA LYS A 347 -29.67 -11.46 -29.44
C LYS A 347 -30.38 -12.73 -29.88
N THR A 348 -31.67 -12.86 -29.56
CA THR A 348 -32.48 -14.03 -29.94
C THR A 348 -32.55 -14.19 -31.46
N LYS A 349 -32.74 -13.07 -32.18
CA LYS A 349 -32.80 -13.06 -33.63
C LYS A 349 -31.46 -13.42 -34.26
N LEU A 350 -30.36 -12.84 -33.76
CA LEU A 350 -29.00 -13.06 -34.24
C LEU A 350 -28.56 -14.51 -33.98
N GLU A 351 -28.85 -15.06 -32.81
CA GLU A 351 -28.66 -16.49 -32.51
C GLU A 351 -29.47 -17.37 -33.48
N SER A 352 -30.74 -17.04 -33.72
CA SER A 352 -31.59 -17.81 -34.65
C SER A 352 -31.10 -17.77 -36.09
N ILE A 353 -30.53 -16.65 -36.56
CA ILE A 353 -29.94 -16.53 -37.90
C ILE A 353 -28.76 -17.50 -38.05
N PHE A 354 -27.84 -17.49 -37.10
CA PHE A 354 -26.68 -18.40 -37.14
C PHE A 354 -27.06 -19.86 -36.91
N LYS A 355 -28.09 -20.13 -36.10
CA LYS A 355 -28.62 -21.48 -35.89
C LYS A 355 -29.28 -22.04 -37.15
N ASN A 356 -30.13 -21.25 -37.82
CA ASN A 356 -30.85 -21.66 -39.03
C ASN A 356 -29.93 -21.79 -40.25
N ALA A 357 -28.82 -21.05 -40.28
CA ALA A 357 -27.82 -21.14 -41.34
C ALA A 357 -26.98 -22.45 -41.30
N HIS A 358 -27.08 -23.25 -40.24
CA HIS A 358 -26.38 -24.53 -40.07
C HIS A 358 -24.88 -24.44 -40.44
N PHE A 359 -24.46 -25.08 -41.53
CA PHE A 359 -23.06 -25.19 -41.96
C PHE A 359 -22.60 -24.06 -42.89
N GLN A 360 -23.53 -23.17 -43.30
CA GLN A 360 -23.26 -22.05 -44.20
C GLN A 360 -23.64 -20.72 -43.54
N PRO A 361 -22.92 -20.30 -42.48
CA PRO A 361 -23.22 -19.07 -41.77
C PRO A 361 -23.05 -17.84 -42.68
N PRO A 362 -23.94 -16.84 -42.57
CA PRO A 362 -23.81 -15.58 -43.32
C PRO A 362 -22.60 -14.78 -42.83
N ALA A 363 -22.17 -13.80 -43.63
CA ALA A 363 -21.20 -12.81 -43.16
C ALA A 363 -21.79 -11.99 -42.00
N VAL A 364 -20.93 -11.49 -41.11
CA VAL A 364 -21.37 -10.69 -39.96
C VAL A 364 -22.19 -9.47 -40.39
N GLU A 365 -21.78 -8.83 -41.48
CA GLU A 365 -22.47 -7.67 -42.06
C GLU A 365 -23.88 -8.03 -42.57
N ASP A 366 -24.04 -9.19 -43.21
CA ASP A 366 -25.33 -9.68 -43.70
C ASP A 366 -26.27 -10.08 -42.55
N ALA A 367 -25.71 -10.71 -41.50
CA ALA A 367 -26.47 -11.04 -40.29
C ALA A 367 -26.93 -9.76 -39.57
N PHE A 368 -26.09 -8.73 -39.53
CA PHE A 368 -26.43 -7.43 -38.94
C PHE A 368 -27.51 -6.70 -39.75
N ALA A 369 -27.50 -6.80 -41.08
CA ALA A 369 -28.52 -6.22 -41.94
C ALA A 369 -29.92 -6.83 -41.74
N GLN A 370 -30.00 -8.09 -41.30
CA GLN A 370 -31.27 -8.79 -41.01
C GLN A 370 -31.80 -8.52 -39.58
N CYS A 371 -30.95 -7.98 -38.71
CA CYS A 371 -31.31 -7.56 -37.37
C CYS A 371 -31.74 -6.09 -37.37
N ALA A 372 -32.79 -5.77 -36.61
CA ALA A 372 -33.30 -4.40 -36.47
C ALA A 372 -32.49 -3.56 -35.45
N GLY A 373 -31.24 -3.96 -35.15
CA GLY A 373 -30.39 -3.28 -34.20
C GLY A 373 -29.98 -1.90 -34.71
N LYS A 374 -30.20 -0.86 -33.89
CA LYS A 374 -29.73 0.50 -34.17
C LYS A 374 -28.31 0.68 -33.62
N GLY A 375 -27.45 1.40 -34.35
CA GLY A 375 -26.08 1.68 -33.91
C GLY A 375 -25.26 0.39 -33.67
N ASN A 376 -24.61 0.28 -32.50
CA ASN A 376 -23.71 -0.83 -32.18
C ASN A 376 -24.40 -2.05 -31.51
N SER A 377 -25.73 -2.06 -31.38
CA SER A 377 -26.45 -3.13 -30.66
C SER A 377 -26.23 -4.54 -31.25
N ASN A 378 -26.10 -4.64 -32.58
CA ASN A 378 -25.80 -5.90 -33.25
C ASN A 378 -24.43 -6.46 -32.86
N GLN A 379 -23.44 -5.59 -32.74
CA GLN A 379 -22.06 -5.96 -32.38
C GLN A 379 -21.97 -6.41 -30.92
N ASN A 380 -22.76 -5.80 -30.04
CA ASN A 380 -22.85 -6.17 -28.63
C ASN A 380 -23.52 -7.52 -28.43
N ALA A 381 -24.67 -7.73 -29.08
CA ALA A 381 -25.37 -9.00 -29.04
C ALA A 381 -24.46 -10.14 -29.53
N LEU A 382 -23.68 -9.88 -30.59
CA LEU A 382 -22.70 -10.84 -31.10
C LEU A 382 -21.60 -11.17 -30.07
N GLN A 383 -21.04 -10.15 -29.40
CA GLN A 383 -19.98 -10.38 -28.41
C GLN A 383 -20.50 -11.17 -27.20
N ILE A 384 -21.71 -10.84 -26.72
CA ILE A 384 -22.36 -11.57 -25.62
C ILE A 384 -22.57 -13.06 -25.99
N LEU A 385 -23.05 -13.34 -27.20
CA LEU A 385 -23.25 -14.72 -27.66
C LEU A 385 -21.93 -15.50 -27.81
N ILE A 386 -20.81 -14.81 -28.08
CA ILE A 386 -19.48 -15.42 -28.10
C ILE A 386 -18.98 -15.69 -26.68
N ASP A 387 -19.14 -14.73 -25.78
CA ASP A 387 -18.70 -14.87 -24.38
C ASP A 387 -19.51 -15.96 -23.64
N GLU A 388 -20.79 -16.14 -23.98
CA GLU A 388 -21.66 -17.22 -23.49
C GLU A 388 -21.38 -18.58 -24.15
N GLY A 389 -20.59 -18.62 -25.22
CA GLY A 389 -20.25 -19.85 -25.95
C GLY A 389 -21.34 -20.38 -26.88
N ALA A 390 -22.41 -19.62 -27.13
CA ALA A 390 -23.44 -19.99 -28.11
C ALA A 390 -22.94 -19.85 -29.56
N LEU A 391 -22.10 -18.84 -29.82
CA LEU A 391 -21.43 -18.62 -31.09
C LEU A 391 -19.91 -18.74 -30.92
N LEU A 392 -19.23 -19.37 -31.87
CA LEU A 392 -17.77 -19.46 -31.89
C LEU A 392 -17.21 -18.80 -33.14
N ARG A 393 -16.21 -17.94 -32.93
CA ARG A 393 -15.48 -17.27 -34.00
C ARG A 393 -14.29 -18.14 -34.43
N LEU A 394 -14.35 -18.62 -35.67
CA LEU A 394 -13.28 -19.34 -36.34
C LEU A 394 -12.35 -18.38 -37.09
N LYS A 395 -11.35 -18.95 -37.77
CA LYS A 395 -10.43 -18.25 -38.65
C LYS A 395 -11.17 -17.53 -39.78
N ASP A 396 -10.57 -16.46 -40.30
CA ASP A 396 -11.16 -15.57 -41.32
C ASP A 396 -12.48 -14.88 -40.87
N ASN A 397 -12.67 -14.74 -39.56
CA ASN A 397 -13.82 -14.09 -38.93
C ASN A 397 -15.17 -14.76 -39.26
N ILE A 398 -15.15 -16.06 -39.56
CA ILE A 398 -16.37 -16.86 -39.78
C ILE A 398 -16.93 -17.30 -38.44
N ILE A 399 -18.22 -17.10 -38.21
CA ILE A 399 -18.87 -17.37 -36.92
C ILE A 399 -19.86 -18.50 -37.09
N TYR A 400 -19.75 -19.53 -36.26
CA TYR A 400 -20.63 -20.69 -36.24
C TYR A 400 -21.42 -20.77 -34.95
N HIS A 401 -22.63 -21.30 -35.04
CA HIS A 401 -23.39 -21.68 -33.85
C HIS A 401 -22.87 -23.00 -33.28
N GLN A 402 -22.79 -23.11 -31.95
CA GLN A 402 -22.26 -24.29 -31.24
C GLN A 402 -22.98 -25.59 -31.65
N HIS A 403 -24.30 -25.51 -31.89
CA HIS A 403 -25.09 -26.64 -32.39
C HIS A 403 -24.58 -27.17 -33.74
N ALA A 404 -24.33 -26.27 -34.70
CA ALA A 404 -23.83 -26.64 -36.02
C ALA A 404 -22.41 -27.22 -35.93
N LEU A 405 -21.56 -26.69 -35.04
CA LEU A 405 -20.23 -27.28 -34.80
C LEU A 405 -20.33 -28.69 -34.23
N SER A 406 -21.22 -28.90 -33.27
CA SER A 406 -21.42 -30.21 -32.63
C SER A 406 -21.94 -31.25 -33.62
N GLU A 407 -22.87 -30.87 -34.51
CA GLU A 407 -23.35 -31.77 -35.56
C GLU A 407 -22.29 -32.06 -36.63
N ALA A 408 -21.54 -31.04 -37.06
CA ALA A 408 -20.44 -31.23 -38.00
C ALA A 408 -19.37 -32.17 -37.42
N GLU A 409 -19.09 -32.05 -36.11
CA GLU A 409 -18.19 -32.95 -35.39
C GLU A 409 -18.74 -34.39 -35.38
N ASN A 410 -20.02 -34.58 -35.09
CA ASN A 410 -20.64 -35.91 -35.06
C ASN A 410 -20.61 -36.58 -36.44
N LEU A 411 -20.97 -35.86 -37.50
CA LEU A 411 -20.90 -36.38 -38.89
C LEU A 411 -19.46 -36.70 -39.30
N LEU A 412 -18.50 -35.88 -38.88
CA LEU A 412 -17.08 -36.12 -39.12
C LEU A 412 -16.59 -37.38 -38.40
N LYS A 413 -16.97 -37.56 -37.12
CA LYS A 413 -16.66 -38.75 -36.33
C LYS A 413 -17.29 -40.01 -36.91
N GLU A 414 -18.55 -39.94 -37.35
CA GLU A 414 -19.25 -41.04 -37.99
C GLU A 414 -18.62 -41.42 -39.34
N HIS A 415 -18.23 -40.43 -40.15
CA HIS A 415 -17.55 -40.70 -41.41
C HIS A 415 -16.17 -41.33 -41.18
N LEU A 416 -15.39 -40.80 -40.23
CA LEU A 416 -14.05 -41.31 -39.91
C LEU A 416 -14.07 -42.67 -39.22
N SER A 417 -15.15 -43.04 -38.51
CA SER A 417 -15.28 -44.38 -37.93
C SER A 417 -15.50 -45.46 -39.00
N HIS A 418 -16.08 -45.10 -40.14
CA HIS A 418 -16.32 -46.01 -41.26
C HIS A 418 -15.17 -46.00 -42.31
N ASN A 419 -14.60 -44.83 -42.60
CA ASN A 419 -13.66 -44.65 -43.71
C ASN A 419 -12.20 -44.36 -43.28
N ASN A 420 -11.90 -44.32 -41.97
CA ASN A 420 -10.59 -44.06 -41.33
C ASN A 420 -9.90 -42.72 -41.65
N GLU A 421 -10.13 -42.13 -42.82
CA GLU A 421 -9.54 -40.89 -43.29
C GLU A 421 -10.57 -40.07 -44.08
N ILE A 422 -10.39 -38.75 -44.12
CA ILE A 422 -11.22 -37.84 -44.91
C ILE A 422 -10.37 -36.71 -45.53
N THR A 423 -10.61 -36.41 -46.79
CA THR A 423 -10.03 -35.24 -47.47
C THR A 423 -10.89 -34.00 -47.28
N ALA A 424 -10.32 -32.81 -47.52
CA ALA A 424 -11.10 -31.57 -47.48
C ALA A 424 -12.24 -31.52 -48.54
N ALA A 425 -12.10 -32.27 -49.65
CA ALA A 425 -13.14 -32.38 -50.67
C ALA A 425 -14.30 -33.28 -50.21
N GLU A 426 -13.99 -34.43 -49.63
CA GLU A 426 -15.01 -35.35 -49.08
C GLU A 426 -15.74 -34.72 -47.90
N PHE A 427 -15.04 -34.00 -47.02
CA PHE A 427 -15.68 -33.29 -45.91
C PHE A 427 -16.61 -32.17 -46.38
N ARG A 428 -16.22 -31.45 -47.45
CA ARG A 428 -17.06 -30.46 -48.09
C ARG A 428 -18.35 -31.10 -48.62
N ASP A 429 -18.23 -32.25 -49.28
CA ASP A 429 -19.35 -32.96 -49.89
C ASP A 429 -20.26 -33.60 -48.81
N LEU A 430 -19.67 -34.05 -47.70
CA LEU A 430 -20.37 -34.59 -46.52
C LEU A 430 -21.32 -33.57 -45.89
N LEU A 431 -20.87 -32.32 -45.73
CA LEU A 431 -21.68 -31.25 -45.14
C LEU A 431 -22.45 -30.41 -46.18
N GLY A 432 -22.27 -30.68 -47.47
CA GLY A 432 -22.90 -29.90 -48.54
C GLY A 432 -22.49 -28.42 -48.55
N ILE A 433 -21.24 -28.11 -48.20
CA ILE A 433 -20.75 -26.74 -48.04
C ILE A 433 -19.75 -26.34 -49.13
N THR A 434 -19.28 -25.09 -49.11
CA THR A 434 -18.20 -24.64 -50.00
C THR A 434 -16.83 -24.86 -49.34
N ARG A 435 -15.76 -24.89 -50.14
CA ARG A 435 -14.38 -24.98 -49.62
C ARG A 435 -14.03 -23.85 -48.64
N LYS A 436 -14.65 -22.67 -48.80
CA LYS A 436 -14.49 -21.51 -47.92
C LYS A 436 -14.89 -21.82 -46.47
N HIS A 437 -15.86 -22.71 -46.28
CA HIS A 437 -16.36 -23.11 -44.96
C HIS A 437 -15.74 -24.43 -44.46
N ALA A 438 -15.45 -25.36 -45.37
CA ALA A 438 -14.90 -26.67 -45.02
C ALA A 438 -13.49 -26.58 -44.39
N ILE A 439 -12.62 -25.71 -44.92
CA ILE A 439 -11.24 -25.61 -44.43
C ILE A 439 -11.18 -25.03 -42.99
N PRO A 440 -11.84 -23.91 -42.67
CA PRO A 440 -11.84 -23.37 -41.30
C PRO A 440 -12.43 -24.32 -40.26
N LEU A 441 -13.49 -25.08 -40.62
CA LEU A 441 -14.06 -26.11 -39.73
C LEU A 441 -13.06 -27.23 -39.44
N LEU A 442 -12.37 -27.73 -40.46
CA LEU A 442 -11.35 -28.76 -40.27
C LEU A 442 -10.15 -28.26 -39.46
N GLU A 443 -9.71 -27.02 -39.68
CA GLU A 443 -8.65 -26.40 -38.85
C GLU A 443 -9.08 -26.21 -37.39
N TYR A 444 -10.36 -25.89 -37.17
CA TYR A 444 -10.94 -25.84 -35.82
C TYR A 444 -10.90 -27.21 -35.15
N PHE A 445 -11.33 -28.28 -35.83
CA PHE A 445 -11.28 -29.64 -35.28
C PHE A 445 -9.85 -30.16 -35.06
N ASP A 446 -8.89 -29.72 -35.88
CA ASP A 446 -7.47 -29.99 -35.64
C ASP A 446 -6.98 -29.31 -34.35
N THR A 447 -7.36 -28.04 -34.14
CA THR A 447 -7.00 -27.25 -32.95
C THR A 447 -7.68 -27.78 -31.68
N ALA A 448 -8.95 -28.17 -31.80
CA ALA A 448 -9.74 -28.82 -30.76
C ALA A 448 -9.31 -30.28 -30.50
N ARG A 449 -8.26 -30.78 -31.18
CA ARG A 449 -7.69 -32.12 -31.04
C ARG A 449 -8.67 -33.27 -31.35
N ILE A 450 -9.65 -33.03 -32.21
CA ILE A 450 -10.57 -34.05 -32.70
C ILE A 450 -9.96 -34.79 -33.90
N THR A 451 -9.39 -34.04 -34.83
CA THR A 451 -8.70 -34.57 -36.01
C THR A 451 -7.20 -34.31 -36.00
N LEU A 452 -6.46 -35.09 -36.78
CA LEU A 452 -5.05 -34.87 -37.08
C LEU A 452 -4.85 -34.85 -38.59
N ARG A 453 -4.24 -33.78 -39.10
CA ARG A 453 -3.87 -33.67 -40.51
C ARG A 453 -2.62 -34.50 -40.81
N VAL A 454 -2.74 -35.42 -41.76
CA VAL A 454 -1.65 -36.26 -42.29
C VAL A 454 -1.60 -36.05 -43.81
N GLY A 455 -0.72 -35.15 -44.26
CA GLY A 455 -0.66 -34.72 -45.66
C GLY A 455 -1.93 -33.97 -46.08
N ASP A 456 -2.63 -34.50 -47.08
CA ASP A 456 -3.89 -33.94 -47.62
C ASP A 456 -5.15 -34.52 -46.98
N LYS A 457 -4.98 -35.47 -46.05
CA LYS A 457 -6.06 -36.17 -45.36
C LYS A 457 -6.08 -35.85 -43.88
N ARG A 458 -7.20 -36.13 -43.24
CA ARG A 458 -7.39 -36.04 -41.79
C ARG A 458 -7.86 -37.37 -41.25
N VAL A 459 -7.32 -37.74 -40.09
CA VAL A 459 -7.68 -38.95 -39.35
C VAL A 459 -8.19 -38.57 -37.97
N LEU A 460 -9.02 -39.42 -37.37
CA LEU A 460 -9.48 -39.22 -35.99
C LEU A 460 -8.30 -39.39 -35.02
N ARG A 461 -8.18 -38.50 -34.03
CA ARG A 461 -7.16 -38.68 -32.97
C ARG A 461 -7.53 -39.87 -32.06
N PRO A 462 -6.54 -40.65 -31.57
CA PRO A 462 -6.78 -41.76 -30.66
C PRO A 462 -7.51 -41.37 -29.36
N ASP A 463 -7.25 -40.14 -28.89
CA ASP A 463 -7.79 -39.59 -27.64
C ASP A 463 -9.25 -39.09 -27.77
N ALA A 464 -9.80 -39.07 -28.99
CA ALA A 464 -11.11 -38.51 -29.34
C ALA A 464 -12.14 -39.57 -29.77
N ARG A 465 -11.83 -40.87 -29.57
CA ARG A 465 -12.74 -42.01 -29.83
C ARG A 465 -13.82 -42.16 -28.77
#